data_AF-A0A1F5WPH6-F1
#
_entry.id   AF-A0A1F5WPH6-F1
#
_cell.length_a   1.000
_cell.length_b   1.000
_cell.length_c   1.000
_cell.angle_alpha   90.00
_cell.angle_beta   90.00
_cell.angle_gamma   90.00
#
_symmetry.space_group_name_H-M   'P 1'
#
loop_
_entity.id
_entity.type
_entity.pdbx_description
1 polymer ?
#
loop_
_entity_poly.entity_id
_entity_poly.type
_entity_poly.pdbx_seq_one_letter_code
_entity_poly.pdbx_strand_id
1 'polypeptide(L)'
;MGMAILFFEYIFWHYSRAISEMIGIFGNLVWFFYHFFSIGILSKTLISPIWRLEERYSGSGFSPQALFESLVVNIISRIVGVLLRSALIISGILSELFLAILFIISFISWLIFPVLVPILFIGGLTLFLL
;
A
#
# COMPACT_ATOMS: atom_id res chain seq x y z
N MET A 1 8.89 -37.76 22.98
CA MET A 1 7.84 -36.70 23.00
C MET A 1 6.56 -37.31 22.48
N GLY A 2 5.45 -37.20 23.22
CA GLY A 2 4.17 -37.79 22.82
C GLY A 2 3.48 -36.95 21.73
N MET A 3 2.72 -37.61 20.84
CA MET A 3 1.96 -36.96 19.77
C MET A 3 1.02 -35.85 20.26
N ALA A 4 0.47 -35.99 21.46
CA ALA A 4 -0.39 -34.98 22.08
C ALA A 4 0.35 -33.65 22.33
N ILE A 5 1.63 -33.70 22.71
CA ILE A 5 2.43 -32.50 23.00
C ILE A 5 2.64 -31.71 21.71
N LEU A 6 2.99 -32.40 20.62
CA LEU A 6 3.17 -31.78 19.30
C LEU A 6 1.88 -31.11 18.80
N PHE A 7 0.72 -31.72 19.05
CA PHE A 7 -0.56 -31.14 18.68
C PHE A 7 -0.84 -29.82 19.42
N PHE A 8 -0.68 -29.80 20.75
CA PHE A 8 -0.90 -28.58 21.53
C PHE A 8 0.12 -27.48 21.20
N GLU A 9 1.38 -27.86 20.96
CA GLU A 9 2.44 -26.93 20.54
C GLU A 9 2.13 -26.31 19.17
N TYR A 10 1.64 -27.11 18.22
CA TYR A 10 1.19 -26.62 16.92
C TYR A 10 0.04 -25.62 17.07
N ILE A 11 -1.02 -25.97 17.81
CA ILE A 11 -2.17 -25.08 18.01
C ILE A 11 -1.75 -23.79 18.70
N PHE A 12 -0.89 -23.87 19.72
CA PHE A 12 -0.36 -22.70 20.39
C PHE A 12 0.43 -21.82 19.41
N TRP A 13 1.35 -22.39 18.63
CA TRP A 13 2.12 -21.64 17.62
C TRP A 13 1.21 -20.99 16.57
N HIS A 14 0.22 -21.73 16.07
CA HIS A 14 -0.71 -21.32 15.02
C HIS A 14 -1.51 -20.07 15.40
N TYR A 15 -1.98 -20.01 16.66
CA TYR A 15 -2.81 -18.91 17.17
C TYR A 15 -2.05 -17.86 17.98
N SER A 16 -0.73 -17.99 18.14
CA SER A 16 0.08 -16.98 18.83
C SER A 16 1.15 -16.41 17.91
N ARG A 17 2.30 -17.07 17.81
CA ARG A 17 3.49 -16.58 17.12
C ARG A 17 3.22 -16.32 15.65
N ALA A 18 2.56 -17.24 14.95
CA ALA A 18 2.28 -17.08 13.53
C ALA A 18 1.37 -15.87 13.24
N ILE A 19 0.34 -15.66 14.06
CA ILE A 19 -0.54 -14.48 13.98
C ILE A 19 0.26 -13.18 14.19
N SER A 20 1.14 -13.15 15.20
CA SER A 20 1.98 -11.98 15.45
C SER A 20 2.93 -11.70 14.30
N GLU A 21 3.51 -12.74 13.69
CA GLU A 21 4.39 -12.60 12.53
C GLU A 21 3.62 -12.09 11.30
N MET A 22 2.40 -12.59 11.06
CA MET A 22 1.54 -12.10 9.97
C MET A 22 1.19 -10.61 10.13
N ILE A 23 0.81 -10.18 11.34
CA ILE A 23 0.52 -8.77 11.63
C ILE A 23 1.78 -7.92 11.41
N GLY A 24 2.96 -8.42 11.81
CA GLY A 24 4.24 -7.75 11.58
C GLY A 24 4.55 -7.58 10.09
N ILE A 25 4.36 -8.64 9.28
CA ILE A 25 4.55 -8.60 7.82
C ILE A 25 3.61 -7.58 7.19
N PHE A 26 2.33 -7.59 7.58
CA PHE A 26 1.36 -6.61 7.09
C PHE A 26 1.77 -5.17 7.42
N GLY A 27 2.17 -4.91 8.66
CA GLY A 27 2.66 -3.60 9.08
C GLY A 27 3.89 -3.14 8.27
N ASN A 28 4.83 -4.05 7.97
CA ASN A 28 5.99 -3.76 7.14
C ASN A 28 5.60 -3.42 5.69
N LEU A 29 4.62 -4.12 5.13
CA LEU A 29 4.14 -3.86 3.77
C LEU A 29 3.39 -2.53 3.68
N VAL A 30 2.52 -2.22 4.64
CA VAL A 30 1.87 -0.90 4.76
C VAL A 30 2.93 0.19 4.88
N TRP A 31 3.91 0.01 5.76
CA TRP A 31 5.02 0.96 5.88
C TRP A 31 5.77 1.12 4.54
N PHE A 32 6.05 0.03 3.84
CA PHE A 32 6.72 0.06 2.54
C PHE A 32 5.93 0.84 1.50
N PHE A 33 4.64 0.53 1.29
CA PHE A 33 3.82 1.20 0.29
C PHE A 33 3.62 2.68 0.59
N TYR A 34 3.38 3.03 1.85
CA TYR A 34 3.30 4.42 2.28
C TYR A 34 4.55 5.24 1.92
N HIS A 35 5.75 4.66 2.07
CA HIS A 35 7.02 5.32 1.74
C HIS A 35 7.35 5.26 0.25
N PHE A 36 7.12 4.13 -0.41
CA PHE A 36 7.35 3.92 -1.84
C PHE A 36 6.55 4.92 -2.67
N PHE A 37 5.26 5.07 -2.36
CA PHE A 37 4.41 6.07 -2.99
C PHE A 37 4.58 7.46 -2.38
N SER A 38 5.44 7.65 -1.37
CA SER A 38 5.70 8.95 -0.73
C SER A 38 4.42 9.69 -0.29
N ILE A 39 3.41 8.95 0.16
CA ILE A 39 2.04 9.46 0.39
C ILE A 39 2.08 10.66 1.33
N GLY A 40 2.84 10.57 2.43
CA GLY A 40 2.95 11.66 3.41
C GLY A 40 3.56 12.95 2.85
N ILE A 41 4.62 12.86 2.05
CA ILE A 41 5.28 14.02 1.43
C ILE A 41 4.41 14.60 0.31
N LEU A 42 3.84 13.76 -0.55
CA LEU A 42 3.00 14.21 -1.66
C LEU A 42 1.75 14.91 -1.13
N SER A 43 1.13 14.38 -0.06
CA SER A 43 -0.05 15.00 0.55
C SER A 43 0.26 16.39 1.13
N LYS A 44 1.42 16.57 1.77
CA LYS A 44 1.85 17.88 2.28
C LYS A 44 2.17 18.86 1.14
N THR A 45 2.79 18.37 0.08
CA THR A 45 3.23 19.19 -1.06
C THR A 45 2.13 19.46 -2.10
N LEU A 46 0.95 18.84 -1.99
CA LEU A 46 -0.23 19.26 -2.74
C LEU A 46 -0.67 20.68 -2.39
N ILE A 47 -0.48 21.10 -1.12
CA ILE A 47 -0.95 22.39 -0.60
C ILE A 47 0.23 23.34 -0.27
N SER A 48 1.45 22.82 -0.08
CA SER A 48 2.65 23.64 0.22
C SER A 48 3.06 24.56 -0.94
N PRO A 49 3.85 25.62 -0.67
CA PRO A 49 3.95 26.80 -1.51
C PRO A 49 4.34 26.44 -2.94
N ILE A 50 3.37 26.69 -3.81
CA ILE A 50 3.32 26.54 -5.26
C ILE A 50 4.43 27.35 -6.02
N TRP A 51 5.37 27.96 -5.31
CA TRP A 51 6.25 29.04 -5.75
C TRP A 51 7.69 28.62 -6.07
N ARG A 52 8.00 27.32 -6.13
CA ARG A 52 9.38 26.83 -6.28
C ARG A 52 9.81 26.49 -7.71
N LEU A 53 8.85 26.39 -8.63
CA LEU A 53 9.05 26.14 -10.06
C LEU A 53 8.71 27.40 -10.87
N GLU A 54 8.92 28.58 -10.31
CA GLU A 54 8.80 29.80 -11.10
C GLU A 54 10.05 29.93 -11.95
N GLU A 55 9.87 29.85 -13.27
CA GLU A 55 10.87 30.32 -14.20
C GLU A 55 11.10 31.80 -13.90
N ARG A 56 12.28 32.13 -13.34
CA ARG A 56 12.59 33.50 -12.97
C ARG A 56 12.59 34.34 -14.23
N TYR A 57 11.83 35.43 -14.20
CA TYR A 57 11.77 36.43 -15.26
C TYR A 57 13.17 36.82 -15.74
N SER A 58 13.57 36.33 -16.92
CA SER A 58 14.92 36.54 -17.49
C SER A 58 14.96 37.74 -18.44
N GLY A 59 14.22 38.80 -18.13
CA GLY A 59 14.19 40.04 -18.92
C GLY A 59 14.96 41.17 -18.26
N SER A 60 15.94 41.75 -18.95
CA SER A 60 16.49 43.06 -18.57
C SER A 60 15.49 44.16 -18.93
N GLY A 61 14.55 44.45 -18.04
CA GLY A 61 13.49 45.47 -18.22
C GLY A 61 12.07 44.90 -18.26
N PHE A 62 11.06 45.77 -18.29
CA PHE A 62 9.64 45.38 -18.29
C PHE A 62 9.19 45.01 -19.71
N SER A 63 9.21 43.73 -20.05
CA SER A 63 8.70 43.18 -21.32
C SER A 63 7.40 42.37 -21.09
N PRO A 64 6.24 42.88 -21.50
CA PRO A 64 4.95 42.19 -21.30
C PRO A 64 4.90 40.79 -21.93
N GLN A 65 5.65 40.58 -23.01
CA GLN A 65 5.70 39.31 -23.73
C GLN A 65 6.43 38.22 -22.92
N ALA A 66 7.59 38.52 -22.34
CA ALA A 66 8.28 37.57 -21.46
C ALA A 66 7.48 37.30 -20.16
N LEU A 67 6.62 38.24 -19.73
CA LEU A 67 5.77 38.05 -18.55
C LEU A 67 4.71 37.01 -18.87
N PHE A 68 4.09 37.11 -20.05
CA PHE A 68 3.06 36.20 -20.49
C PHE A 68 3.61 34.79 -20.75
N GLU A 69 4.77 34.67 -21.37
CA GLU A 69 5.44 33.38 -21.59
C GLU A 69 5.75 32.65 -20.27
N SER A 70 6.39 33.33 -19.32
CA SER A 70 6.70 32.75 -18.01
C SER A 70 5.43 32.36 -17.21
N LEU A 71 4.35 33.15 -17.31
CA LEU A 71 3.06 32.83 -16.70
C LEU A 71 2.46 31.54 -17.25
N VAL A 72 2.43 31.39 -18.59
CA VAL A 72 1.87 30.21 -19.23
C VAL A 72 2.65 28.95 -18.86
N VAL A 73 3.99 29.02 -18.94
CA VAL A 73 4.87 27.89 -18.55
C VAL A 73 4.66 27.52 -17.09
N ASN A 74 4.65 28.50 -16.17
CA ASN A 74 4.45 28.26 -14.75
C ASN A 74 3.08 27.64 -14.43
N ILE A 75 2.02 28.04 -15.14
CA ILE A 75 0.68 27.46 -14.98
C ILE A 75 0.66 26.00 -15.45
N ILE A 76 1.22 25.71 -16.63
CA ILE A 76 1.28 24.35 -17.18
C ILE A 76 2.07 23.44 -16.24
N SER A 77 3.27 23.85 -15.83
CA SER A 77 4.12 23.08 -14.91
C SER A 77 3.43 22.82 -13.57
N ARG A 78 2.63 23.77 -13.08
CA ARG A 78 1.84 23.64 -11.84
C ARG A 78 0.72 22.61 -12.00
N ILE A 79 -0.03 22.65 -13.09
CA ILE A 79 -1.10 21.69 -13.39
C ILE A 79 -0.53 20.28 -13.49
N VAL A 80 0.55 20.10 -14.28
CA VAL A 80 1.21 18.80 -14.43
C VAL A 80 1.71 18.28 -13.09
N GLY A 81 2.34 19.14 -12.28
CA GLY A 81 2.80 18.78 -10.94
C GLY A 81 1.68 18.30 -10.03
N VAL A 82 0.54 19.00 -10.00
CA VAL A 82 -0.63 18.61 -9.20
C VAL A 82 -1.24 17.29 -9.69
N LEU A 83 -1.34 17.10 -11.01
CA LEU A 83 -1.87 15.87 -11.61
C LEU A 83 -1.00 14.65 -11.27
N LEU A 84 0.32 14.76 -11.45
CA LEU A 84 1.25 13.67 -11.13
C LEU A 84 1.21 13.32 -9.63
N ARG A 85 1.22 14.33 -8.75
CA ARG A 85 1.14 14.10 -7.29
C ARG A 85 -0.16 13.43 -6.89
N SER A 86 -1.28 13.89 -7.45
CA SER A 86 -2.61 13.31 -7.20
C SER A 86 -2.66 11.85 -7.68
N ALA A 87 -2.16 11.57 -8.88
CA ALA A 87 -2.12 10.21 -9.42
C ALA A 87 -1.29 9.26 -8.56
N LEU A 88 -0.14 9.70 -8.06
CA LEU A 88 0.71 8.90 -7.16
C LEU A 88 0.04 8.64 -5.81
N ILE A 89 -0.60 9.65 -5.21
CA ILE A 89 -1.34 9.49 -3.94
C ILE A 89 -2.49 8.50 -4.12
N ILE A 90 -3.29 8.64 -5.19
CA ILE A 90 -4.40 7.74 -5.48
C ILE A 90 -3.89 6.30 -5.67
N SER A 91 -2.81 6.13 -6.46
CA SER A 91 -2.21 4.81 -6.69
C SER A 91 -1.70 4.17 -5.39
N GLY A 92 -1.09 4.98 -4.51
CA GLY A 92 -0.64 4.52 -3.19
C GLY A 92 -1.80 4.07 -2.30
N ILE A 93 -2.86 4.87 -2.21
CA ILE A 93 -4.05 4.53 -1.42
C ILE A 93 -4.74 3.26 -1.95
N LEU A 94 -4.85 3.11 -3.27
CA LEU A 94 -5.41 1.90 -3.89
C LEU A 94 -4.56 0.67 -3.59
N SER A 95 -3.23 0.81 -3.61
CA SER A 95 -2.30 -0.28 -3.28
C SER A 95 -2.44 -0.72 -1.82
N GLU A 96 -2.55 0.24 -0.89
CA GLU A 96 -2.81 -0.03 0.54
C GLU A 96 -4.15 -0.73 0.77
N LEU A 97 -5.20 -0.29 0.08
CA LEU A 97 -6.52 -0.91 0.18
C LEU A 97 -6.50 -2.35 -0.35
N PHE A 98 -5.84 -2.58 -1.48
CA PHE A 98 -5.66 -3.92 -2.05
C PHE A 98 -4.87 -4.83 -1.09
N LEU A 99 -3.79 -4.32 -0.51
CA LEU A 99 -3.01 -5.04 0.50
C LEU A 99 -3.85 -5.41 1.72
N ALA A 100 -4.68 -4.49 2.21
CA ALA A 100 -5.57 -4.73 3.35
C ALA A 100 -6.58 -5.85 3.06
N ILE A 101 -7.18 -5.86 1.86
CA ILE A 101 -8.09 -6.94 1.43
C ILE A 101 -7.35 -8.28 1.40
N LEU A 102 -6.16 -8.33 0.78
CA LEU A 102 -5.36 -9.55 0.69
C LEU A 102 -4.96 -10.06 2.08
N PHE A 103 -4.62 -9.16 2.99
CA PHE A 103 -4.31 -9.50 4.37
C PHE A 103 -5.53 -10.08 5.10
N ILE A 104 -6.71 -9.46 4.99
CA ILE A 104 -7.94 -9.96 5.62
C ILE A 104 -8.26 -11.37 5.12
N ILE A 105 -8.21 -11.59 3.80
CA ILE A 105 -8.46 -12.92 3.21
C ILE A 105 -7.45 -13.94 3.77
N SER A 106 -6.16 -13.62 3.72
CA SER A 106 -5.09 -14.50 4.19
C SER A 106 -5.21 -14.80 5.69
N PHE A 107 -5.57 -13.79 6.49
CA PHE A 107 -5.75 -13.90 7.93
C PHE A 107 -6.94 -14.78 8.28
N ILE A 108 -8.09 -14.58 7.64
CA ILE A 108 -9.27 -15.44 7.82
C ILE A 108 -8.95 -16.87 7.41
N SER A 109 -8.31 -17.07 6.25
CA SER A 109 -7.88 -18.39 5.78
C SER A 109 -6.94 -19.06 6.78
N TRP A 110 -6.02 -18.33 7.40
CA TRP A 110 -5.12 -18.84 8.43
C TRP A 110 -5.88 -19.34 9.66
N LEU A 111 -6.85 -18.57 10.16
CA LEU A 111 -7.61 -18.94 11.37
C LEU A 111 -8.40 -20.24 11.22
N ILE A 112 -8.97 -20.48 10.03
CA ILE A 112 -9.77 -21.68 9.74
C ILE A 112 -8.92 -22.86 9.25
N PHE A 113 -7.66 -22.63 8.87
CA PHE A 113 -6.79 -23.63 8.25
C PHE A 113 -6.68 -24.96 9.02
N PRO A 114 -6.53 -24.97 10.36
CA PRO A 114 -6.42 -26.20 11.13
C PRO A 114 -7.66 -27.11 11.04
N VAL A 115 -8.83 -26.54 10.72
CA VAL A 115 -10.09 -27.28 10.56
C VAL A 115 -10.38 -27.56 9.09
N LEU A 116 -10.10 -26.59 8.21
CA LEU A 116 -10.35 -26.68 6.78
C LEU A 116 -9.55 -27.83 6.14
N VAL A 117 -8.27 -28.00 6.51
CA VAL A 117 -7.41 -29.03 5.93
C VAL A 117 -7.93 -30.45 6.22
N PRO A 118 -8.23 -30.85 7.47
CA PRO A 118 -8.85 -32.14 7.74
C PRO A 118 -10.17 -32.37 7.01
N ILE A 119 -11.04 -31.36 6.94
CA ILE A 119 -12.33 -31.47 6.25
C ILE A 119 -12.14 -31.75 4.76
N LEU A 120 -11.30 -30.96 4.09
CA LEU A 120 -11.03 -31.14 2.66
C LEU A 120 -10.36 -32.48 2.37
N PHE A 121 -9.45 -32.91 3.24
CA PHE A 121 -8.77 -34.19 3.10
C PHE A 121 -9.73 -35.37 3.24
N ILE A 122 -10.55 -35.39 4.30
CA ILE A 122 -11.54 -36.45 4.53
C ILE A 122 -12.60 -36.43 3.42
N GLY A 123 -13.10 -35.25 3.05
CA GLY A 123 -14.07 -35.10 1.96
C GLY A 123 -13.54 -35.62 0.62
N GLY A 124 -12.30 -35.29 0.28
CA GLY A 124 -11.64 -35.80 -0.93
C GLY A 124 -11.50 -37.33 -0.93
N LEU A 125 -11.11 -37.92 0.22
CA LEU A 125 -11.04 -39.38 0.35
C LEU A 125 -12.42 -40.03 0.20
N THR A 126 -13.47 -39.46 0.78
CA THR A 126 -14.83 -40.01 0.64
C THR A 126 -15.33 -39.98 -0.80
N LEU A 127 -15.05 -38.91 -1.54
CA LEU A 127 -15.41 -38.80 -2.95
C LEU A 127 -14.62 -39.76 -3.84
N PHE A 128 -13.37 -40.06 -3.48
CA PHE A 128 -12.54 -41.03 -4.22
C PHE A 128 -13.00 -42.48 -4.00
N LEU A 129 -13.58 -42.79 -2.83
CA LEU A 129 -14.02 -44.14 -2.46
C LEU A 129 -15.47 -44.46 -2.87
N LEU A 130 -16.25 -43.44 -3.26
CA LEU A 130 -17.61 -43.56 -3.81
C LEU A 130 -17.56 -43.79 -5.33
#